data_AF-A0A7J4S349-F1
#
_entry.id   AF-A0A7J4S349-F1
#
_cell.length_a   1.000
_cell.length_b   1.000
_cell.length_c   1.000
_cell.angle_alpha   90.00
_cell.angle_beta   90.00
_cell.angle_gamma   90.00
#
_symmetry.space_group_name_H-M   'P 1'
#
loop_
_entity.id
_entity.type
_entity.pdbx_description
1 polymer ?
#
loop_
_entity_poly.entity_id
_entity_poly.type
_entity_poly.pdbx_seq_one_letter_code
_entity_poly.pdbx_strand_id
1 'polypeptide(L)'
;CTLEPTESYSKADLDEYVTILRHVAEEARSDPERVKTAPHNSTVHRIDHAPLDDPTQWAMTWRAYRRKLERGSEHTGGKTT
;
A
#
# COMPACT_ATOMS: atom_id res chain seq x y z
N CYS A 1 -1.93 9.65 -10.90
CA CYS A 1 -1.11 10.73 -10.31
C CYS A 1 -0.52 11.54 -11.46
N THR A 2 -0.63 12.87 -11.42
CA THR A 2 0.05 13.76 -12.38
C THR A 2 1.50 13.93 -11.93
N LEU A 3 2.45 13.95 -12.86
CA LEU A 3 3.86 14.24 -12.53
C LEU A 3 4.03 15.75 -12.33
N GLU A 4 4.53 16.16 -11.17
CA GLU A 4 4.71 17.58 -10.81
C GLU A 4 6.13 17.80 -10.25
N PRO A 5 7.15 17.89 -11.13
CA PRO A 5 8.47 18.31 -10.69
C PRO A 5 8.43 19.80 -10.35
N THR A 6 8.70 20.13 -9.09
CA THR A 6 8.82 21.52 -8.63
C THR A 6 10.16 22.13 -9.07
N GLU A 7 10.37 23.41 -8.79
CA GLU A 7 11.55 24.17 -9.20
C GLU A 7 12.87 23.76 -8.53
N SER A 8 12.79 22.99 -7.44
CA SER A 8 13.97 22.62 -6.63
C SER A 8 14.74 21.42 -7.17
N TYR A 9 14.18 20.66 -8.11
CA TYR A 9 14.81 19.47 -8.66
C TYR A 9 15.83 19.82 -9.73
N SER A 10 17.00 19.18 -9.66
CA SER A 10 18.00 19.32 -10.71
C SER A 10 17.61 18.52 -11.95
N LYS A 11 18.23 18.83 -13.10
CA LYS A 11 18.08 18.00 -14.31
C LYS A 11 18.48 16.54 -14.05
N ALA A 12 19.52 16.30 -13.24
CA ALA A 12 19.99 14.95 -12.96
C ALA A 12 18.95 14.12 -12.20
N ASP A 13 18.27 14.71 -11.21
CA ASP A 13 17.18 14.06 -10.47
C ASP A 13 16.02 13.67 -11.41
N LEU A 14 15.70 14.56 -12.38
CA LEU A 14 14.66 14.30 -13.37
C LEU A 14 15.06 13.20 -14.36
N ASP A 15 16.31 13.19 -14.82
CA ASP A 15 16.84 12.15 -15.71
C ASP A 15 16.82 10.77 -15.02
N GLU A 16 17.17 10.73 -13.73
CA GLU A 16 17.08 9.52 -12.90
C GLU A 16 15.62 9.04 -12.79
N TYR A 17 14.70 9.95 -12.47
CA TYR A 17 13.28 9.62 -12.38
C TYR A 17 12.71 9.06 -13.69
N VAL A 18 13.06 9.65 -14.83
CA VAL A 18 12.69 9.13 -16.17
C VAL A 18 13.27 7.73 -16.39
N THR A 19 14.50 7.49 -15.97
CA THR A 19 15.15 6.18 -16.08
C THR A 19 14.40 5.12 -15.27
N ILE A 20 13.98 5.46 -14.05
CA ILE A 20 13.17 4.59 -13.19
C ILE A 20 11.81 4.29 -13.86
N LEU A 21 11.11 5.30 -14.39
CA LEU A 21 9.84 5.08 -15.08
C LEU A 21 9.98 4.17 -16.31
N ARG A 22 11.07 4.32 -17.08
CA ARG A 22 11.36 3.42 -18.21
C ARG A 22 11.57 1.98 -17.73
N HIS A 23 12.29 1.79 -16.63
CA HIS A 23 12.50 0.48 -16.04
C HIS A 23 11.19 -0.17 -15.57
N VAL A 24 10.36 0.57 -14.82
CA VAL A 24 9.05 0.08 -14.36
C VAL A 24 8.13 -0.24 -15.54
N ALA A 25 8.15 0.56 -16.60
CA ALA A 25 7.37 0.29 -17.80
C ALA A 25 7.83 -0.99 -18.52
N GLU A 26 9.13 -1.30 -18.50
CA GLU A 26 9.66 -2.56 -19.03
C GLU A 26 9.27 -3.75 -18.15
N GLU A 27 9.42 -3.64 -16.83
CA GLU A 27 8.95 -4.65 -15.87
C GLU A 27 7.45 -4.93 -16.06
N ALA A 28 6.62 -3.89 -16.21
CA ALA A 28 5.19 -4.04 -16.42
C ALA A 28 4.83 -4.81 -17.72
N ARG A 29 5.68 -4.76 -18.75
CA ARG A 29 5.48 -5.51 -20.01
C ARG A 29 6.02 -6.93 -19.95
N SER A 30 7.16 -7.13 -19.28
CA SER A 30 7.90 -8.40 -19.27
C SER A 30 7.52 -9.31 -18.09
N ASP A 31 7.27 -8.73 -16.91
CA ASP A 31 6.85 -9.41 -15.68
C ASP A 31 5.83 -8.54 -14.91
N PRO A 32 4.55 -8.55 -15.32
CA PRO A 32 3.51 -7.69 -14.74
C PRO A 32 3.28 -7.95 -13.25
N GLU A 33 3.49 -9.19 -12.77
CA GLU A 33 3.20 -9.55 -11.37
C GLU A 33 4.15 -8.86 -10.42
N ARG A 34 5.41 -8.69 -10.80
CA ARG A 34 6.40 -7.93 -10.03
C ARG A 34 5.93 -6.52 -9.68
N VAL A 35 5.28 -5.83 -10.63
CA VAL A 35 4.75 -4.48 -10.42
C VAL A 35 3.47 -4.49 -9.59
N LYS A 36 2.54 -5.42 -9.85
CA LYS A 36 1.25 -5.49 -9.14
C LYS A 36 1.36 -5.86 -7.66
N THR A 37 2.38 -6.65 -7.33
CA THR A 37 2.64 -7.13 -5.97
C THR A 37 3.58 -6.22 -5.17
N ALA A 38 4.09 -5.14 -5.79
CA ALA A 38 4.85 -4.12 -5.09
C ALA A 38 4.02 -3.45 -3.96
N PRO A 39 4.65 -2.97 -2.88
CA PRO A 39 6.10 -2.94 -2.63
C PRO A 39 6.67 -4.22 -1.99
N HIS A 40 7.90 -4.60 -2.38
CA HIS A 40 8.59 -5.81 -1.92
C HIS A 40 9.56 -5.58 -0.76
N ASN A 41 10.26 -4.45 -0.76
CA ASN A 41 11.32 -4.12 0.19
C ASN A 41 10.97 -2.93 1.09
N SER A 42 9.69 -2.57 1.17
CA SER A 42 9.20 -1.53 2.07
C SER A 42 8.98 -2.12 3.47
N THR A 43 9.08 -1.29 4.51
CA THR A 43 8.79 -1.70 5.90
C THR A 43 7.33 -2.08 6.12
N VAL A 44 6.44 -1.64 5.23
CA VAL A 44 5.01 -1.96 5.23
C VAL A 44 4.59 -2.35 3.82
N HIS A 45 3.76 -3.38 3.71
CA HIS A 45 3.17 -3.84 2.45
C HIS A 45 1.99 -2.97 2.01
N ARG A 46 1.40 -3.29 0.86
CA ARG A 46 0.17 -2.63 0.39
C ARG A 46 -0.92 -2.73 1.45
N ILE A 47 -1.40 -1.56 1.89
CA ILE A 47 -2.44 -1.44 2.93
C ILE A 47 -3.78 -1.91 2.35
N ASP A 48 -4.52 -2.71 3.12
CA ASP A 48 -5.94 -2.96 2.83
C ASP A 48 -6.75 -1.70 3.14
N HIS A 49 -7.40 -1.16 2.12
CA HIS A 49 -8.19 0.06 2.22
C HIS A 49 -9.61 -0.19 2.75
N ALA A 50 -10.12 -1.43 2.76
CA ALA A 50 -11.50 -1.71 3.16
C ALA A 50 -11.85 -1.19 4.58
N PRO A 51 -10.97 -1.28 5.60
CA PRO A 51 -11.25 -0.72 6.92
C PRO A 51 -11.35 0.82 6.95
N LEU A 52 -10.87 1.53 5.92
CA LEU A 52 -10.98 2.99 5.85
C LEU A 52 -12.41 3.44 5.56
N ASP A 53 -13.19 2.61 4.84
CA ASP A 53 -14.57 2.91 4.46
C ASP A 53 -15.62 2.46 5.50
N ASP A 54 -15.20 1.68 6.51
CA ASP A 54 -16.06 1.22 7.60
C ASP A 54 -15.69 1.89 8.94
N PRO A 55 -16.45 2.90 9.39
CA PRO A 55 -16.23 3.58 10.68
C PRO A 55 -16.24 2.64 11.88
N THR A 56 -16.91 1.49 11.78
CA THR A 56 -16.96 0.50 12.86
C THR A 56 -15.62 -0.23 13.04
N GLN A 57 -14.71 -0.17 12.07
CA GLN A 57 -13.37 -0.74 12.10
C GLN A 57 -12.32 0.26 12.64
N TRP A 58 -12.57 1.57 12.54
CA TRP A 58 -11.60 2.61 12.90
C TRP A 58 -11.12 2.55 14.36
N ALA A 59 -9.81 2.60 14.58
CA ALA A 59 -9.21 2.58 15.91
C ALA A 59 -8.21 3.72 16.10
N MET A 60 -8.67 4.83 16.68
CA MET A 60 -7.83 6.03 16.91
C MET A 60 -6.88 5.92 18.11
N THR A 61 -6.96 4.82 18.88
CA THR A 61 -6.05 4.55 19.99
C THR A 61 -5.68 3.08 20.01
N TRP A 62 -4.48 2.77 20.52
CA TRP A 62 -4.02 1.39 20.68
C TRP A 62 -4.98 0.54 21.52
N ARG A 63 -5.55 1.11 22.59
CA ARG A 63 -6.56 0.44 23.42
C ARG A 63 -7.84 0.11 22.65
N ALA A 64 -8.29 1.02 21.77
CA ALA A 64 -9.44 0.75 20.91
C ALA A 64 -9.14 -0.34 19.87
N TYR A 65 -7.94 -0.34 19.29
CA TYR A 65 -7.48 -1.36 18.35
C TYR A 65 -7.47 -2.75 19.01
N ARG A 66 -6.83 -2.88 20.17
CA ARG A 66 -6.78 -4.11 20.96
C ARG A 66 -8.17 -4.67 21.26
N ARG A 67 -9.09 -3.82 21.75
CA ARG A 67 -10.48 -4.21 22.02
C ARG A 67 -11.22 -4.69 20.76
N LYS A 68 -10.95 -4.09 19.60
CA LYS A 68 -11.59 -4.49 18.33
C LYS A 68 -11.03 -5.79 17.78
N LEU A 69 -9.72 -6.04 17.91
CA LEU A 69 -9.12 -7.35 17.60
C LEU A 69 -9.70 -8.46 18.46
N GLU A 70 -9.83 -8.22 19.77
CA GLU A 70 -10.40 -9.19 20.72
C GLU A 70 -11.86 -9.51 20.36
N ARG A 71 -12.69 -8.49 20.06
CA ARG A 71 -14.09 -8.68 19.61
C ARG A 71 -14.22 -9.34 18.23
N GLY A 72 -13.29 -9.10 17.32
CA GLY A 72 -13.26 -9.75 15.99
C GLY A 72 -12.90 -11.24 16.07
N SER A 73 -12.10 -11.61 17.07
CA SER A 73 -11.70 -13.00 17.31
C SER A 73 -12.88 -13.87 17.79
N GLU A 74 -13.85 -13.27 18.50
CA GLU A 74 -15.06 -13.94 18.97
C GLU A 74 -16.09 -14.21 17.85
N HIS A 75 -16.09 -13.42 16.77
CA HIS A 75 -17.03 -13.58 15.64
C HIS A 75 -16.58 -14.59 14.57
N THR A 76 -15.31 -15.01 14.57
CA THR A 76 -14.74 -15.93 13.57
C THR A 76 -14.69 -17.39 14.08
N GLY A 77 -15.42 -17.69 15.17
CA GLY A 77 -15.47 -19.01 15.82
C GLY A 77 -16.65 -19.90 15.39
N GLY A 78 -17.40 -19.56 14.35
CA GLY A 78 -18.61 -20.29 13.98
C GLY A 78 -18.85 -20.36 12.48
N LYS A 79 -18.21 -21.33 11.80
CA LYS A 79 -18.73 -22.04 10.62
C LYS A 79 -17.73 -23.12 10.20
N THR A 80 -17.80 -24.26 10.88
CA THR A 80 -17.43 -25.58 10.35
C THR A 80 -18.68 -26.44 10.36
N THR A 81 -19.39 -26.48 9.24
CA THR A 81 -20.21 -27.60 8.75
C THR A 81 -20.40 -27.37 7.25
#